data_AF-A0A7S3SJF8-F1
#
_entry.id   AF-A0A7S3SJF8-F1
#
_cell.length_a   1.000
_cell.length_b   1.000
_cell.length_c   1.000
_cell.angle_alpha   90.00
_cell.angle_beta   90.00
_cell.angle_gamma   90.00
#
_symmetry.space_group_name_H-M   'P 1'
#
loop_
_entity.id
_entity.type
_entity.pdbx_description
1 polymer ?
#
loop_
_entity_poly.entity_id
_entity_poly.type
_entity_poly.pdbx_seq_one_letter_code
_entity_poly.pdbx_strand_id
1 'polypeptide(L)'
;DIEMLFEDSRKGPAVNSESKVVEIKGPQKKAVFSSDDSRAIQISYNKLPRADNVKEALISYNQKQMSDEQVQILIGCWPKEFNVPDLLNEQLADGEKWEKGEEYFLALADPKIIIEKLKMWHFKSGWAYEQNVITEQLEGMKKAFNEIMHNKIFLDILGMALTIGNVLNGGNAQRGQADGFDLPTLGKFSQFKDVNGKPLIKVIIERLVVKDPEITSKWK
;
A
#
# COMPACT_ATOMS: atom_id res chain seq x y z
N ASP A 1 -41.42 -4.66 -22.19
CA ASP A 1 -41.37 -5.77 -21.20
C ASP A 1 -40.10 -5.79 -20.34
N ILE A 2 -39.64 -4.63 -19.83
CA ILE A 2 -38.69 -4.54 -18.71
C ILE A 2 -39.42 -4.19 -17.41
N GLU A 3 -40.53 -3.46 -17.50
CA GLU A 3 -41.38 -3.11 -16.35
C GLU A 3 -41.91 -4.34 -15.60
N MET A 4 -42.26 -5.44 -16.30
CA MET A 4 -42.69 -6.69 -15.65
C MET A 4 -41.60 -7.37 -14.81
N LEU A 5 -40.31 -7.07 -15.07
CA LEU A 5 -39.19 -7.63 -14.28
C LEU A 5 -38.95 -6.86 -12.98
N PHE A 6 -39.51 -5.65 -12.86
CA PHE A 6 -39.35 -4.76 -11.69
C PHE A 6 -40.70 -4.39 -11.05
N GLU A 7 -41.77 -5.08 -11.45
CA GLU A 7 -43.09 -4.89 -10.87
C GLU A 7 -43.07 -5.35 -9.41
N ASP A 8 -43.37 -4.41 -8.50
CA ASP A 8 -43.24 -4.62 -7.06
C ASP A 8 -44.31 -5.61 -6.58
N SER A 9 -43.93 -6.88 -6.46
CA SER A 9 -44.79 -7.99 -6.02
C SER A 9 -45.30 -7.85 -4.57
N ARG A 10 -45.01 -6.73 -3.88
CA ARG A 10 -45.52 -6.40 -2.54
C ARG A 10 -46.87 -5.70 -2.54
N LYS A 11 -47.40 -5.26 -3.70
CA LYS A 11 -48.77 -4.75 -3.79
C LYS A 11 -49.78 -5.89 -4.00
N GLY A 12 -49.94 -6.72 -2.97
CA GLY A 12 -51.14 -7.54 -2.84
C GLY A 12 -52.39 -6.67 -2.63
N PRO A 13 -53.61 -7.18 -2.90
CA PRO A 13 -54.83 -6.41 -2.68
C PRO A 13 -54.95 -6.01 -1.22
N ALA A 14 -55.36 -4.77 -0.97
CA ALA A 14 -55.50 -4.21 0.36
C ALA A 14 -56.49 -5.06 1.19
N VAL A 15 -55.96 -5.87 2.11
CA VAL A 15 -56.77 -6.61 3.07
C VAL A 15 -57.10 -5.67 4.23
N ASN A 16 -58.34 -5.21 4.26
CA ASN A 16 -58.94 -4.63 5.45
C ASN A 16 -59.18 -5.77 6.44
N SER A 17 -58.36 -5.86 7.50
CA SER A 17 -58.71 -6.68 8.66
C SER A 17 -58.02 -6.14 9.91
N GLU A 18 -58.82 -5.84 10.93
CA GLU A 18 -58.39 -5.69 12.32
C GLU A 18 -57.81 -7.03 12.79
N SER A 19 -56.56 -7.30 12.41
CA SER A 19 -55.80 -8.42 12.92
C SER A 19 -55.04 -7.94 14.14
N LYS A 20 -55.38 -8.47 15.33
CA LYS A 20 -54.55 -8.31 16.53
C LYS A 20 -53.13 -8.78 16.17
N VAL A 21 -52.21 -7.83 16.03
CA VAL A 21 -50.78 -8.09 15.86
C VAL A 21 -50.29 -8.71 17.17
N VAL A 22 -50.21 -10.04 17.21
CA VAL A 22 -49.40 -10.71 18.22
C VAL A 22 -47.96 -10.43 17.79
N GLU A 23 -47.30 -9.54 18.52
CA GLU A 23 -45.89 -9.23 18.34
C GLU A 23 -45.09 -10.50 18.68
N ILE A 24 -44.77 -11.31 17.67
CA ILE A 24 -43.82 -12.40 17.81
C ILE A 24 -42.46 -11.74 17.98
N LYS A 25 -42.10 -11.42 19.23
CA LYS A 25 -40.73 -11.05 19.57
C LYS A 25 -39.87 -12.26 19.24
N GLY A 26 -39.19 -12.20 18.10
CA GLY A 26 -38.14 -13.16 17.76
C GLY A 26 -37.11 -13.23 18.89
N PRO A 27 -36.29 -14.31 18.93
CA PRO A 27 -35.29 -14.46 19.98
C PRO A 27 -34.45 -13.20 20.10
N GLN A 28 -34.31 -12.69 21.33
CA GLN A 28 -33.45 -11.53 21.60
C GLN A 28 -32.02 -11.89 21.17
N LYS A 29 -31.38 -10.98 20.43
CA LYS A 29 -30.01 -11.17 19.97
C LYS A 29 -29.05 -10.37 20.83
N LYS A 30 -28.04 -11.05 21.38
CA LYS A 30 -26.91 -10.41 22.05
C LYS A 30 -25.88 -9.97 21.02
N ALA A 31 -25.55 -8.69 21.04
CA ALA A 31 -24.44 -8.12 20.30
C ALA A 31 -23.55 -7.34 21.29
N VAL A 32 -22.25 -7.58 21.22
CA VAL A 32 -21.23 -6.93 22.08
C VAL A 32 -20.19 -6.19 21.25
N PHE A 33 -20.08 -6.51 19.96
CA PHE A 33 -19.23 -5.76 19.06
C PHE A 33 -19.79 -4.38 18.78
N SER A 34 -18.91 -3.42 18.47
CA SER A 34 -19.34 -2.09 18.06
C SER A 34 -20.14 -2.17 16.75
N SER A 35 -20.92 -1.13 16.45
CA SER A 35 -21.67 -1.07 15.18
C SER A 35 -20.76 -1.14 13.97
N ASP A 36 -19.56 -0.58 14.07
CA ASP A 36 -18.59 -0.54 12.97
C ASP A 36 -17.94 -1.90 12.76
N ASP A 37 -17.54 -2.58 13.84
CA ASP A 37 -17.02 -3.95 13.79
C ASP A 37 -18.10 -4.91 13.25
N SER A 38 -19.33 -4.82 13.77
CA SER A 38 -20.47 -5.62 13.31
C SER A 38 -20.73 -5.44 11.81
N ARG A 39 -20.68 -4.19 11.32
CA ARG A 39 -20.86 -3.87 9.90
C ARG A 39 -19.72 -4.44 9.04
N ALA A 40 -18.47 -4.32 9.49
CA ALA A 40 -17.32 -4.85 8.78
C ALA A 40 -17.40 -6.39 8.64
N ILE A 41 -17.82 -7.07 9.71
CA ILE A 41 -18.06 -8.52 9.72
C ILE A 41 -19.19 -8.87 8.76
N GLN A 42 -20.31 -8.16 8.80
CA GLN A 42 -21.48 -8.43 7.96
C GLN A 42 -21.16 -8.32 6.46
N ILE A 43 -20.40 -7.30 6.06
CA ILE A 43 -19.96 -7.11 4.66
C ILE A 43 -19.06 -8.27 4.20
N SER A 44 -18.23 -8.77 5.12
CA SER A 44 -17.22 -9.78 4.82
C SER A 44 -17.72 -11.22 4.99
N TYR A 45 -18.88 -11.41 5.63
CA TYR A 45 -19.35 -12.69 6.18
C TYR A 45 -19.32 -13.84 5.17
N ASN A 46 -19.81 -13.61 3.95
CA ASN A 46 -19.87 -14.63 2.90
C ASN A 46 -18.49 -15.03 2.33
N LYS A 47 -17.46 -14.23 2.61
CA LYS A 47 -16.08 -14.48 2.18
C LYS A 47 -15.21 -15.06 3.31
N LEU A 48 -15.74 -15.10 4.55
CA LEU A 48 -15.00 -15.63 5.68
C LEU A 48 -14.77 -17.14 5.52
N PRO A 49 -13.59 -17.64 5.92
CA PRO A 49 -13.38 -19.07 6.05
C PRO A 49 -14.31 -19.64 7.13
N ARG A 50 -14.59 -20.95 7.09
CA ARG A 50 -15.33 -21.59 8.18
C ARG A 50 -14.50 -21.55 9.47
N ALA A 51 -15.09 -21.13 10.58
CA ALA A 51 -14.37 -20.97 11.85
C ALA A 51 -13.63 -22.24 12.30
N ASP A 52 -14.23 -23.42 12.10
CA ASP A 52 -13.59 -24.72 12.40
C ASP A 52 -12.29 -24.91 11.61
N ASN A 53 -12.30 -24.54 10.32
CA ASN A 53 -11.15 -24.68 9.43
C ASN A 53 -10.03 -23.70 9.76
N VAL A 54 -10.35 -22.52 10.32
CA VAL A 54 -9.36 -21.47 10.64
C VAL A 54 -8.31 -22.01 11.62
N LYS A 55 -8.73 -22.70 12.68
CA LYS A 55 -7.80 -23.21 13.70
C LYS A 55 -6.83 -24.23 13.13
N GLU A 56 -7.35 -25.21 12.40
CA GLU A 56 -6.53 -26.26 11.78
C GLU A 56 -5.58 -25.68 10.72
N ALA A 57 -6.08 -24.77 9.89
CA ALA A 57 -5.28 -24.09 8.89
C ALA A 57 -4.15 -23.30 9.54
N LEU A 58 -4.41 -22.58 10.65
CA LEU A 58 -3.39 -21.80 11.37
C LEU A 58 -2.32 -22.66 12.05
N ILE A 59 -2.67 -23.88 12.49
CA ILE A 59 -1.70 -24.83 13.07
C ILE A 59 -0.80 -25.42 11.98
N SER A 60 -1.40 -25.81 10.85
CA SER A 60 -0.70 -26.50 9.76
C SER A 60 -0.12 -25.58 8.68
N TYR A 61 -0.42 -24.28 8.74
CA TYR A 61 -0.15 -23.30 7.68
C TYR A 61 -0.61 -23.79 6.29
N ASN A 62 -1.85 -24.26 6.21
CA ASN A 62 -2.37 -24.91 5.00
C ASN A 62 -3.14 -23.93 4.09
N GLN A 63 -2.47 -23.41 3.07
CA GLN A 63 -3.05 -22.48 2.09
C GLN A 63 -4.21 -23.05 1.27
N LYS A 64 -4.39 -24.39 1.23
CA LYS A 64 -5.56 -24.99 0.56
C LYS A 64 -6.82 -24.94 1.41
N GLN A 65 -6.68 -24.87 2.74
CA GLN A 65 -7.80 -24.80 3.67
C GLN A 65 -8.23 -23.35 3.94
N MET A 66 -7.29 -22.41 3.88
CA MET A 66 -7.54 -20.98 4.04
C MET A 66 -6.58 -20.19 3.14
N SER A 67 -7.13 -19.39 2.21
CA SER A 67 -6.31 -18.60 1.27
C SER A 67 -5.74 -17.34 1.92
N ASP A 68 -4.69 -16.76 1.32
CA ASP A 68 -4.12 -15.48 1.80
C ASP A 68 -5.14 -14.33 1.73
N GLU A 69 -6.08 -14.36 0.77
CA GLU A 69 -7.19 -13.39 0.69
C GLU A 69 -8.13 -13.55 1.89
N GLN A 70 -8.48 -14.80 2.26
CA GLN A 70 -9.31 -15.07 3.44
C GLN A 70 -8.62 -14.64 4.73
N VAL A 71 -7.30 -14.83 4.84
CA VAL A 71 -6.51 -14.33 5.98
C VAL A 71 -6.62 -12.80 6.07
N GLN A 72 -6.43 -12.08 4.97
CA GLN A 72 -6.52 -10.62 4.95
C GLN A 72 -7.92 -10.12 5.31
N ILE A 73 -8.98 -10.74 4.75
CA ILE A 73 -10.37 -10.40 5.06
C ILE A 73 -10.66 -10.61 6.55
N LEU A 74 -10.26 -11.76 7.10
CA LEU A 74 -10.49 -12.08 8.50
C LEU A 74 -9.73 -11.14 9.45
N ILE A 75 -8.50 -10.74 9.11
CA ILE A 75 -7.79 -9.68 9.84
C ILE A 75 -8.53 -8.34 9.74
N GLY A 76 -9.03 -8.00 8.55
CA GLY A 76 -9.68 -6.72 8.28
C GLY A 76 -11.00 -6.51 9.02
N CYS A 77 -11.77 -7.59 9.22
CA CYS A 77 -13.01 -7.57 9.99
C CYS A 77 -12.85 -8.13 11.42
N TRP A 78 -11.63 -8.36 11.89
CA TRP A 78 -11.40 -8.76 13.28
C TRP A 78 -11.83 -7.61 14.21
N PRO A 79 -12.66 -7.85 15.24
CA PRO A 79 -13.10 -6.81 16.17
C PRO A 79 -11.93 -6.03 16.75
N LYS A 80 -12.01 -4.69 16.68
CA LYS A 80 -10.93 -3.78 17.09
C LYS A 80 -11.19 -3.19 18.46
N GLU A 81 -12.45 -2.95 18.78
CA GLU A 81 -12.85 -2.34 20.05
C GLU A 81 -13.15 -3.41 21.12
N PHE A 82 -13.48 -4.63 20.68
CA PHE A 82 -13.74 -5.76 21.56
C PHE A 82 -12.63 -6.80 21.46
N ASN A 83 -12.10 -7.23 22.60
CA ASN A 83 -11.11 -8.31 22.66
C ASN A 83 -11.82 -9.67 22.54
N VAL A 84 -11.76 -10.30 21.37
CA VAL A 84 -12.48 -11.54 21.02
C VAL A 84 -12.44 -12.65 22.09
N PRO A 85 -11.29 -12.97 22.73
CA PRO A 85 -11.23 -13.88 23.88
C PRO A 85 -12.21 -13.60 25.02
N ASP A 86 -12.58 -12.34 25.24
CA ASP A 86 -13.48 -11.94 26.32
C ASP A 86 -14.93 -12.34 26.04
N LEU A 87 -15.27 -12.75 24.80
CA LEU A 87 -16.56 -13.39 24.49
C LEU A 87 -16.81 -14.65 25.33
N LEU A 88 -15.74 -15.36 25.74
CA LEU A 88 -15.86 -16.55 26.59
C LEU A 88 -16.35 -16.22 28.01
N ASN A 89 -16.23 -14.96 28.43
CA ASN A 89 -16.70 -14.49 29.74
C ASN A 89 -18.15 -13.96 29.67
N GLU A 90 -18.68 -13.76 28.48
CA GLU A 90 -20.02 -13.25 28.28
C GLU A 90 -21.07 -14.37 28.40
N GLN A 91 -22.22 -14.05 29.02
CA GLN A 91 -23.34 -14.98 29.19
C GLN A 91 -24.58 -14.50 28.44
N LEU A 92 -25.28 -15.43 27.81
CA LEU A 92 -26.59 -15.18 27.21
C LEU A 92 -27.66 -15.24 28.31
N ALA A 93 -28.65 -14.35 28.25
CA ALA A 93 -29.85 -14.46 29.07
C ALA A 93 -30.76 -15.60 28.58
N ASP A 94 -31.75 -15.99 29.40
CA ASP A 94 -32.71 -17.04 29.04
C ASP A 94 -33.45 -16.70 27.74
N GLY A 95 -33.30 -17.57 26.73
CA GLY A 95 -33.89 -17.40 25.40
C GLY A 95 -33.15 -16.45 24.47
N GLU A 96 -32.04 -15.86 24.90
CA GLU A 96 -31.16 -15.02 24.08
C GLU A 96 -30.26 -15.87 23.18
N LYS A 97 -29.89 -15.35 22.02
CA LYS A 97 -28.92 -15.97 21.10
C LYS A 97 -27.88 -14.95 20.67
N TRP A 98 -26.70 -15.40 20.32
CA TRP A 98 -25.69 -14.54 19.71
C TRP A 98 -26.16 -13.99 18.36
N GLU A 99 -25.76 -12.75 18.06
CA GLU A 99 -25.73 -12.26 16.69
C GLU A 99 -24.70 -13.10 15.88
N LYS A 100 -24.87 -13.19 14.56
CA LYS A 100 -24.05 -14.03 13.68
C LYS A 100 -22.56 -13.71 13.74
N GLY A 101 -22.18 -12.44 13.93
CA GLY A 101 -20.80 -12.03 14.07
C GLY A 101 -20.17 -12.63 15.33
N GLU A 102 -20.82 -12.43 16.48
CA GLU A 102 -20.42 -12.97 17.76
C GLU A 102 -20.38 -14.49 17.74
N GLU A 103 -21.39 -15.15 17.16
CA GLU A 103 -21.41 -16.60 17.00
C GLU A 103 -20.18 -17.12 16.23
N TYR A 104 -19.81 -16.44 15.14
CA TYR A 104 -18.62 -16.78 14.36
C TYR A 104 -17.32 -16.59 15.17
N PHE A 105 -17.16 -15.44 15.84
CA PHE A 105 -15.94 -15.13 16.58
C PHE A 105 -15.82 -15.87 17.91
N LEU A 106 -16.94 -16.30 18.51
CA LEU A 106 -16.93 -17.17 19.69
C LEU A 106 -16.19 -18.48 19.40
N ALA A 107 -16.41 -19.06 18.21
CA ALA A 107 -15.68 -20.23 17.76
C ALA A 107 -14.17 -19.96 17.62
N LEU A 108 -13.75 -18.70 17.44
CA LEU A 108 -12.35 -18.26 17.31
C LEU A 108 -11.79 -17.59 18.59
N ALA A 109 -12.54 -17.59 19.69
CA ALA A 109 -12.10 -16.94 20.93
C ALA A 109 -10.96 -17.71 21.65
N ASP A 110 -10.81 -19.00 21.34
CA ASP A 110 -9.74 -19.85 21.83
C ASP A 110 -9.04 -20.61 20.68
N PRO A 111 -7.69 -20.60 20.59
CA PRO A 111 -6.76 -19.93 21.49
C PRO A 111 -6.73 -18.40 21.33
N LYS A 112 -6.42 -17.69 22.42
CA LYS A 112 -6.40 -16.21 22.47
C LYS A 112 -5.46 -15.53 21.47
N ILE A 113 -4.58 -16.29 20.82
CA ILE A 113 -3.52 -15.81 19.91
C ILE A 113 -3.87 -15.93 18.42
N ILE A 114 -5.14 -16.17 18.08
CA ILE A 114 -5.56 -16.40 16.67
C ILE A 114 -5.23 -15.18 15.80
N ILE A 115 -5.49 -13.95 16.26
CA ILE A 115 -5.22 -12.74 15.48
C ILE A 115 -3.72 -12.53 15.24
N GLU A 116 -2.86 -12.81 16.22
CA GLU A 116 -1.41 -12.77 16.06
C GLU A 116 -0.93 -13.81 15.04
N LYS A 117 -1.49 -15.02 15.07
CA LYS A 117 -1.17 -16.06 14.09
C LYS A 117 -1.61 -15.68 12.68
N LEU A 118 -2.78 -15.05 12.52
CA LEU A 118 -3.25 -14.52 11.24
C LEU A 118 -2.30 -13.43 10.71
N LYS A 119 -1.91 -12.48 11.55
CA LYS A 119 -0.93 -11.43 11.19
C LYS A 119 0.41 -12.02 10.78
N MET A 120 0.90 -13.02 11.51
CA MET A 120 2.13 -13.74 11.18
C MET A 120 2.01 -14.49 9.85
N TRP A 121 0.87 -15.11 9.58
CA TRP A 121 0.61 -15.74 8.29
C TRP A 121 0.70 -14.71 7.18
N HIS A 122 -0.04 -13.60 7.30
CA HIS A 122 -0.07 -12.55 6.30
C HIS A 122 1.33 -12.01 6.00
N PHE A 123 2.11 -11.71 7.05
CA PHE A 123 3.50 -11.29 6.94
C PHE A 123 4.35 -12.33 6.18
N LYS A 124 4.26 -13.60 6.57
CA LYS A 124 5.02 -14.69 5.94
C LYS A 124 4.70 -14.83 4.44
N SER A 125 3.43 -14.72 4.06
CA SER A 125 3.01 -14.82 2.67
C SER A 125 3.54 -13.66 1.80
N GLY A 126 3.64 -12.45 2.36
CA GLY A 126 4.14 -11.27 1.65
C GLY A 126 5.67 -11.11 1.65
N TRP A 127 6.37 -11.72 2.61
CA TRP A 127 7.78 -11.44 2.89
C TRP A 127 8.70 -11.52 1.68
N ALA A 128 8.62 -12.60 0.89
CA ALA A 128 9.53 -12.79 -0.25
C ALA A 128 9.36 -11.69 -1.30
N TYR A 129 8.12 -11.28 -1.56
CA TYR A 129 7.81 -10.21 -2.51
C TYR A 129 8.28 -8.85 -1.97
N GLU A 130 7.92 -8.51 -0.73
CA GLU A 130 8.32 -7.24 -0.11
C GLU A 130 9.84 -7.10 -0.02
N GLN A 131 10.54 -8.17 0.39
CA GLN A 131 11.99 -8.22 0.43
C GLN A 131 12.59 -7.95 -0.96
N ASN A 132 12.05 -8.57 -2.01
CA ASN A 132 12.54 -8.38 -3.37
C ASN A 132 12.37 -6.93 -3.84
N VAL A 133 11.18 -6.35 -3.63
CA VAL A 133 10.89 -4.95 -3.99
C VAL A 133 11.86 -3.99 -3.30
N ILE A 134 12.08 -4.17 -2.00
CA ILE A 134 13.02 -3.32 -1.23
C ILE A 134 14.45 -3.51 -1.74
N THR A 135 14.85 -4.75 -2.02
CA THR A 135 16.20 -5.07 -2.51
C THR A 135 16.46 -4.41 -3.87
N GLU A 136 15.55 -4.56 -4.82
CA GLU A 136 15.66 -3.96 -6.16
C GLU A 136 15.75 -2.42 -6.10
N GLN A 137 14.94 -1.79 -5.26
CA GLN A 137 15.00 -0.33 -5.05
C GLN A 137 16.36 0.11 -4.49
N LEU A 138 16.84 -0.58 -3.46
CA LEU A 138 18.13 -0.26 -2.85
C LEU A 138 19.30 -0.48 -3.80
N GLU A 139 19.28 -1.55 -4.59
CA GLU A 139 20.28 -1.79 -5.63
C GLU A 139 20.25 -0.72 -6.72
N GLY A 140 19.06 -0.33 -7.18
CA GLY A 140 18.89 0.75 -8.13
C GLY A 140 19.46 2.07 -7.61
N MET A 141 19.15 2.43 -6.36
CA MET A 141 19.70 3.63 -5.71
C MET A 141 21.22 3.56 -5.59
N LYS A 142 21.78 2.42 -5.13
CA LYS A 142 23.24 2.25 -5.02
C LYS A 142 23.94 2.41 -6.37
N LYS A 143 23.39 1.82 -7.43
CA LYS A 143 23.92 1.97 -8.80
C LYS A 143 23.87 3.42 -9.25
N ALA A 144 22.75 4.11 -9.04
CA ALA A 144 22.60 5.53 -9.39
C ALA A 144 23.60 6.42 -8.63
N PHE A 145 23.77 6.22 -7.32
CA PHE A 145 24.79 6.94 -6.54
C PHE A 145 26.19 6.65 -7.03
N ASN A 146 26.50 5.38 -7.33
CA ASN A 146 27.82 5.01 -7.84
C ASN A 146 28.12 5.71 -9.17
N GLU A 147 27.16 5.76 -10.10
CA GLU A 147 27.30 6.50 -11.35
C GLU A 147 27.52 8.00 -11.10
N ILE A 148 26.69 8.64 -10.28
CA ILE A 148 26.83 10.09 -10.01
C ILE A 148 28.18 10.41 -9.36
N MET A 149 28.69 9.56 -8.48
CA MET A 149 29.91 9.80 -7.72
C MET A 149 31.20 9.44 -8.47
N HIS A 150 31.15 8.40 -9.32
CA HIS A 150 32.37 7.82 -9.91
C HIS A 150 32.40 7.85 -11.44
N ASN A 151 31.32 8.28 -12.11
CA ASN A 151 31.34 8.45 -13.56
C ASN A 151 32.25 9.63 -13.91
N LYS A 152 33.46 9.30 -14.38
CA LYS A 152 34.50 10.28 -14.70
C LYS A 152 34.03 11.30 -15.73
N ILE A 153 33.25 10.88 -16.73
CA ILE A 153 32.78 11.79 -17.78
C ILE A 153 31.77 12.78 -17.21
N PHE A 154 30.88 12.33 -16.32
CA PHE A 154 29.98 13.24 -15.60
C PHE A 154 30.78 14.27 -14.78
N LEU A 155 31.79 13.83 -14.02
CA LEU A 155 32.66 14.74 -13.26
C LEU A 155 33.43 15.71 -14.16
N ASP A 156 33.90 15.27 -15.33
CA ASP A 156 34.57 16.13 -16.33
C ASP A 156 33.59 17.17 -16.91
N ILE A 157 32.32 16.82 -17.12
CA ILE A 157 31.25 17.76 -17.50
C ILE A 157 31.06 18.81 -16.40
N LEU A 158 30.98 18.41 -15.13
CA LEU A 158 30.87 19.34 -14.00
C LEU A 158 32.08 20.27 -13.92
N GLY A 159 33.30 19.74 -14.05
CA GLY A 159 34.53 20.51 -14.01
C GLY A 159 34.65 21.51 -15.17
N MET A 160 34.29 21.10 -16.39
CA MET A 160 34.26 21.99 -17.54
C MET A 160 33.19 23.08 -17.38
N ALA A 161 32.02 22.74 -16.87
CA ALA A 161 30.97 23.71 -16.59
C ALA A 161 31.39 24.73 -15.54
N LEU A 162 32.05 24.30 -14.45
CA LEU A 162 32.59 25.18 -13.43
C LEU A 162 33.66 26.12 -14.02
N THR A 163 34.55 25.58 -14.86
CA THR A 163 35.60 26.36 -15.52
C THR A 163 35.00 27.45 -16.40
N ILE A 164 34.03 27.12 -17.26
CA ILE A 164 33.36 28.09 -18.12
C ILE A 164 32.56 29.08 -17.28
N GLY A 165 31.84 28.63 -16.26
CA GLY A 165 31.07 29.47 -15.35
C GLY A 165 31.93 30.51 -14.64
N ASN A 166 33.10 30.12 -14.12
CA ASN A 166 34.04 31.03 -13.47
C ASN A 166 34.60 32.07 -14.46
N VAL A 167 34.90 31.67 -15.70
CA VAL A 167 35.32 32.62 -16.75
C VAL A 167 34.21 33.61 -17.09
N LEU A 168 32.99 33.14 -17.32
CA LEU A 168 31.85 33.98 -17.69
C LEU A 168 31.43 34.94 -16.58
N ASN A 169 31.57 34.54 -15.32
CA ASN A 169 31.28 35.37 -14.15
C ASN A 169 32.51 36.12 -13.62
N GLY A 170 33.62 36.10 -14.35
CA GLY A 170 34.86 36.80 -13.99
C GLY A 170 34.59 38.29 -13.72
N GLY A 171 35.13 38.80 -12.62
CA GLY A 171 34.88 40.17 -12.14
C GLY A 171 33.72 40.28 -11.13
N ASN A 172 32.91 39.24 -10.95
CA ASN A 172 31.98 39.14 -9.82
C ASN A 172 32.63 38.33 -8.69
N ALA A 173 33.00 38.99 -7.59
CA ALA A 173 33.70 38.36 -6.46
C ALA A 173 32.94 37.18 -5.82
N GLN A 174 31.61 37.11 -5.96
CA GLN A 174 30.80 36.01 -5.43
C GLN A 174 30.54 34.87 -6.43
N ARG A 175 30.88 35.05 -7.72
CA ARG A 175 30.49 34.09 -8.79
C ARG A 175 31.61 33.70 -9.76
N GLY A 176 32.69 34.48 -9.83
CA GLY A 176 33.82 34.23 -10.72
C GLY A 176 34.95 33.40 -10.11
N GLN A 177 34.81 32.96 -8.86
CA GLN A 177 35.78 32.16 -8.10
C GLN A 177 35.05 31.08 -7.29
N ALA A 178 34.09 30.40 -7.91
CA ALA A 178 33.34 29.34 -7.25
C ALA A 178 34.14 28.03 -7.21
N ASP A 179 34.09 27.31 -6.09
CA ASP A 179 34.65 25.97 -5.93
C ASP A 179 33.68 24.87 -6.39
N GLY A 180 32.43 25.22 -6.66
CA GLY A 180 31.36 24.31 -7.06
C GLY A 180 30.07 25.06 -7.37
N PHE A 181 29.05 24.33 -7.80
CA PHE A 181 27.72 24.85 -8.05
C PHE A 181 26.66 23.79 -7.71
N ASP A 182 25.44 24.23 -7.38
CA ASP A 182 24.35 23.32 -7.06
C ASP A 182 23.91 22.53 -8.31
N LEU A 183 23.75 21.21 -8.19
CA LEU A 183 23.33 20.32 -9.29
C LEU A 183 22.09 20.78 -10.08
N PRO A 184 21.05 21.39 -9.49
CA PRO A 184 19.93 21.96 -10.26
C PRO A 184 20.34 22.97 -11.34
N THR A 185 21.53 23.56 -11.24
CA THR A 185 22.10 24.47 -12.26
C THR A 185 22.28 23.78 -13.61
N LEU A 186 22.51 22.46 -13.64
CA LEU A 186 22.63 21.65 -14.87
C LEU A 186 21.39 21.81 -15.77
N GLY A 187 20.20 21.91 -15.18
CA GLY A 187 18.94 22.10 -15.92
C GLY A 187 18.87 23.42 -16.70
N LYS A 188 19.75 24.38 -16.39
CA LYS A 188 19.80 25.69 -17.05
C LYS A 188 20.82 25.74 -18.19
N PHE A 189 21.66 24.71 -18.38
CA PHE A 189 22.73 24.76 -19.39
C PHE A 189 22.22 24.84 -20.83
N SER A 190 20.99 24.39 -21.09
CA SER A 190 20.35 24.55 -22.40
C SER A 190 19.87 25.99 -22.66
N GLN A 191 19.70 26.79 -21.62
CA GLN A 191 19.18 28.16 -21.68
C GLN A 191 20.29 29.17 -21.98
N PHE A 192 21.50 28.92 -21.50
CA PHE A 192 22.67 29.75 -21.79
C PHE A 192 23.20 29.42 -23.17
N LYS A 193 23.44 30.45 -23.98
CA LYS A 193 23.90 30.31 -25.37
C LYS A 193 25.15 31.14 -25.63
N ASP A 194 26.01 30.66 -26.52
CA ASP A 194 27.12 31.45 -27.05
C ASP A 194 26.63 32.55 -28.01
N VAL A 195 27.56 33.34 -28.53
CA VAL A 195 27.28 34.43 -29.49
C VAL A 195 26.62 33.96 -30.79
N ASN A 196 26.74 32.68 -31.12
CA ASN A 196 26.13 32.05 -32.29
C ASN A 196 24.82 31.32 -31.95
N GLY A 197 24.32 31.46 -30.72
CA GLY A 197 23.10 30.80 -30.25
C GLY A 197 23.28 29.33 -29.83
N LYS A 198 24.52 28.82 -29.74
CA LYS A 198 24.82 27.44 -29.35
C LYS A 198 24.65 27.24 -27.84
N PRO A 199 23.85 26.26 -27.37
CA PRO A 199 23.67 26.00 -25.94
C PRO A 199 24.98 25.65 -25.21
N LEU A 200 25.12 26.08 -23.95
CA LEU A 200 26.30 25.86 -23.13
C LEU A 200 26.65 24.38 -22.97
N ILE A 201 25.65 23.49 -22.83
CA ILE A 201 25.90 22.05 -22.75
C ILE A 201 26.60 21.51 -24.00
N LYS A 202 26.29 22.04 -25.18
CA LYS A 202 26.95 21.64 -26.43
C LYS A 202 28.39 22.15 -26.49
N VAL A 203 28.62 23.39 -26.04
CA VAL A 203 29.97 23.96 -25.94
C VAL A 203 30.84 23.12 -24.98
N ILE A 204 30.31 22.72 -23.83
CA ILE A 204 31.00 21.86 -22.85
C ILE A 204 31.42 20.54 -23.50
N ILE A 205 30.49 19.85 -24.18
CA ILE A 205 30.78 18.56 -24.83
C ILE A 205 31.84 18.73 -25.92
N GLU A 206 31.72 19.74 -26.79
CA GLU A 206 32.71 20.00 -27.84
C GLU A 206 34.11 20.25 -27.26
N ARG A 207 34.21 21.00 -26.16
CA ARG A 207 35.49 21.24 -25.47
C ARG A 207 36.07 19.97 -24.85
N LEU A 208 35.22 19.12 -24.26
CA LEU A 208 35.65 17.84 -23.71
C LEU A 208 36.15 16.88 -24.80
N VAL A 209 35.48 16.81 -25.95
CA VAL A 209 35.92 16.00 -27.10
C VAL A 209 37.25 16.50 -27.67
N VAL A 210 37.47 17.82 -27.71
CA VAL A 210 38.78 18.36 -28.13
C VAL A 210 39.89 17.97 -27.13
N LYS A 211 39.59 17.93 -25.84
CA LYS A 211 40.55 17.56 -24.78
C LYS A 211 40.83 16.05 -24.74
N ASP A 212 39.80 15.24 -25.00
CA ASP A 212 39.86 13.77 -25.06
C ASP A 212 38.97 13.28 -26.20
N PRO A 213 39.51 13.06 -27.42
CA PRO A 213 38.73 12.64 -28.58
C PRO A 213 38.01 11.30 -28.40
N GLU A 214 38.49 10.45 -27.48
CA GLU A 214 37.90 9.14 -27.19
C GLU A 214 36.83 9.20 -26.10
N ILE A 215 36.54 10.37 -25.52
CA ILE A 215 35.63 10.50 -24.37
C ILE A 215 34.23 9.91 -24.64
N THR A 216 33.76 9.98 -25.88
CA THR A 216 32.46 9.42 -26.30
C THR A 216 32.46 7.89 -26.34
N SER A 217 33.62 7.27 -26.57
CA SER A 217 33.78 5.80 -26.53
C SER A 217 33.86 5.25 -25.11
N LYS A 218 34.24 6.11 -24.15
CA LYS A 218 34.37 5.81 -22.72
C LYS A 218 33.02 5.89 -21.97
N TRP A 219 31.95 6.34 -22.62
CA TRP A 219 30.59 6.49 -22.06
C TRP A 219 29.79 5.17 -22.04
N LYS A 220 30.44 4.00 -22.14
CA LYS A 220 29.76 2.71 -22.13
C LYS A 220 29.58 2.14 -20.74
#